data_AF-A0AAD2D7R4-F1
#
_entry.id   AF-A0AAD2D7R4-F1
#
_cell.length_a   1.000
_cell.length_b   1.000
_cell.length_c   1.000
_cell.angle_alpha   90.00
_cell.angle_beta   90.00
_cell.angle_gamma   90.00
#
_symmetry.space_group_name_H-M   'P 1'
#
loop_
_entity.id
_entity.type
_entity.pdbx_description
1 polymer ?
#
loop_
_entity_poly.entity_id
_entity_poly.type
_entity_poly.pdbx_seq_one_letter_code
_entity_poly.pdbx_strand_id
1 'polypeptide(L)'
;MAEHNTEYFQAKLKAFGTLSAPWYTNEKMTREANLAFDHAKADVEFVLDKYRAERLQQLDRIVNKTCYKNKKYNFLQAQKCDEYHFENDYKLGVINAFTADHVWRYKTEYENCTKTDEFKALKTTLEKDQVYQACHDKFMDQCKEGIKNDLSARAKEIFESSD
;
A
#
# COMPACT_ATOMS: atom_id res chain seq x y z
N MET A 1 20.67 -42.86 -26.36
CA MET A 1 19.85 -42.43 -25.21
C MET A 1 19.62 -40.91 -25.14
N ALA A 2 19.97 -40.12 -26.16
CA ALA A 2 19.73 -38.67 -26.18
C ALA A 2 18.51 -38.24 -27.02
N GLU A 3 17.95 -39.12 -27.86
CA GLU A 3 16.90 -38.77 -28.83
C GLU A 3 15.49 -38.77 -28.23
N HIS A 4 15.23 -39.56 -27.18
CA HIS A 4 13.91 -39.62 -26.54
C HIS A 4 13.53 -38.37 -25.71
N ASN A 5 14.49 -37.55 -25.31
CA ASN A 5 14.22 -36.33 -24.53
C ASN A 5 13.82 -35.13 -25.40
N THR A 6 14.20 -35.13 -26.68
CA THR A 6 13.92 -34.03 -27.60
C THR A 6 12.47 -34.09 -28.10
N GLU A 7 11.96 -35.30 -28.38
CA GLU A 7 10.56 -35.50 -28.78
C GLU A 7 9.58 -35.19 -27.64
N TYR A 8 9.93 -35.51 -26.38
CA TYR A 8 9.10 -35.16 -25.22
C TYR A 8 8.99 -33.65 -25.00
N PHE A 9 10.11 -32.92 -25.13
CA PHE A 9 10.11 -31.45 -25.05
C PHE A 9 9.37 -30.79 -26.22
N GLN A 10 9.52 -31.31 -27.44
CA GLN A 10 8.81 -30.81 -28.62
C GLN A 10 7.31 -31.15 -28.59
N ALA A 11 6.92 -32.30 -28.04
CA ALA A 11 5.51 -32.65 -27.83
C ALA A 11 4.86 -31.73 -26.78
N LYS A 12 5.59 -31.36 -25.71
CA LYS A 12 5.14 -30.38 -24.72
C LYS A 12 4.98 -28.99 -25.34
N LEU A 13 5.95 -28.54 -26.15
CA LEU A 13 5.88 -27.27 -26.88
C LEU A 13 4.76 -27.24 -27.94
N LYS A 14 4.49 -28.34 -28.64
CA LYS A 14 3.37 -28.45 -29.59
C LYS A 14 2.00 -28.51 -28.88
N ALA A 15 1.91 -29.14 -27.71
CA ALA A 15 0.71 -29.14 -26.88
C ALA A 15 0.41 -27.75 -26.28
N PHE A 16 1.44 -26.95 -25.98
CA PHE A 16 1.30 -25.56 -25.56
C PHE A 16 0.77 -24.63 -26.67
N GLY A 17 0.87 -25.04 -27.94
CA GLY A 17 0.48 -24.22 -29.08
C GLY A 17 -0.97 -24.37 -29.57
N THR A 18 -1.76 -25.31 -29.04
CA THR A 18 -3.02 -25.71 -29.73
C THR A 18 -4.28 -25.87 -28.89
N LEU A 19 -4.26 -25.65 -27.56
CA LEU A 19 -5.50 -25.58 -26.76
C LEU A 19 -5.38 -24.45 -25.74
N SER A 20 -6.37 -23.54 -25.75
CA SER A 20 -6.49 -22.41 -24.82
C SER A 20 -6.80 -22.91 -23.40
N ALA A 21 -5.83 -23.55 -22.76
CA ALA A 21 -5.93 -23.83 -21.34
C ALA A 21 -6.18 -22.49 -20.62
N PRO A 22 -7.18 -22.40 -19.74
CA PRO A 22 -7.38 -21.20 -18.93
C PRO A 22 -6.07 -20.88 -18.21
N TRP A 23 -5.65 -19.61 -18.30
CA TRP A 23 -4.49 -19.13 -17.59
C TRP A 23 -4.86 -18.90 -16.11
N TYR A 24 -3.95 -19.25 -15.20
CA TYR A 24 -4.13 -19.08 -13.76
C TYR A 24 -2.94 -18.35 -13.16
N THR A 25 -3.20 -17.55 -12.14
CA THR A 25 -2.17 -16.89 -11.34
C THR A 25 -1.29 -17.90 -10.62
N ASN A 26 0.00 -17.62 -10.52
CA ASN A 26 0.92 -18.40 -9.70
C ASN A 26 0.62 -18.19 -8.20
N GLU A 27 0.12 -19.22 -7.52
CA GLU A 27 -0.23 -19.17 -6.10
C GLU A 27 0.95 -18.79 -5.20
N LYS A 28 2.17 -19.23 -5.55
CA LYS A 28 3.37 -18.88 -4.79
C LYS A 28 3.61 -17.37 -4.83
N MET A 29 3.54 -16.77 -6.00
CA MET A 29 3.72 -15.32 -6.18
C MET A 29 2.60 -14.53 -5.51
N THR A 30 1.37 -15.02 -5.58
CA THR A 30 0.22 -14.40 -4.89
C THR A 30 0.42 -14.38 -3.38
N ARG A 31 0.87 -15.50 -2.80
CA ARG A 31 1.19 -15.60 -1.38
C ARG A 31 2.35 -14.68 -1.00
N GLU A 32 3.40 -14.66 -1.80
CA GLU A 32 4.57 -13.80 -1.60
C GLU A 32 4.18 -12.32 -1.62
N ALA A 33 3.37 -11.90 -2.58
CA ALA A 33 2.85 -10.54 -2.68
C ALA A 33 2.01 -10.16 -1.44
N ASN A 34 1.10 -11.03 -1.00
CA ASN A 34 0.31 -10.77 0.20
C ASN A 34 1.18 -10.62 1.46
N LEU A 35 2.17 -11.49 1.64
CA LEU A 35 3.10 -11.40 2.78
C LEU A 35 3.91 -10.10 2.72
N ALA A 36 4.48 -9.77 1.56
CA ALA A 36 5.25 -8.53 1.39
C ALA A 36 4.40 -7.29 1.67
N PHE A 37 3.14 -7.29 1.22
CA PHE A 37 2.20 -6.22 1.50
C PHE A 37 1.89 -6.09 2.99
N ASP A 38 1.57 -7.20 3.66
CA ASP A 38 1.23 -7.20 5.08
C ASP A 38 2.41 -6.73 5.94
N HIS A 39 3.63 -7.15 5.60
CA HIS A 39 4.86 -6.64 6.23
C HIS A 39 5.06 -5.15 5.99
N ALA A 40 4.98 -4.69 4.74
CA ALA A 40 5.17 -3.27 4.42
C ALA A 40 4.12 -2.38 5.09
N LYS A 41 2.87 -2.85 5.15
CA LYS A 41 1.79 -2.18 5.88
C LYS A 41 2.08 -2.11 7.37
N ALA A 42 2.48 -3.21 8.00
CA ALA A 42 2.80 -3.24 9.43
C ALA A 42 3.96 -2.29 9.78
N ASP A 43 5.01 -2.27 8.95
CA ASP A 43 6.15 -1.37 9.12
C ASP A 43 5.72 0.11 9.05
N VAL A 44 4.82 0.46 8.11
CA VAL A 44 4.28 1.82 8.01
C VAL A 44 3.41 2.16 9.22
N GLU A 45 2.49 1.29 9.63
CA GLU A 45 1.63 1.54 10.78
C GLU A 45 2.45 1.78 12.05
N PHE A 46 3.54 1.03 12.25
CA PHE A 46 4.45 1.25 13.36
C PHE A 46 5.03 2.67 13.37
N VAL A 47 5.40 3.21 12.21
CA VAL A 47 5.91 4.58 12.10
C VAL A 47 4.80 5.61 12.26
N LEU A 48 3.62 5.36 11.70
CA LEU A 48 2.45 6.24 11.86
C LEU A 48 2.00 6.33 13.32
N ASP A 49 2.06 5.24 14.08
CA ASP A 49 1.77 5.22 15.52
C ASP A 49 2.66 6.19 16.30
N LYS A 50 3.95 6.23 15.95
CA LYS A 50 4.89 7.19 16.53
C LYS A 50 4.47 8.63 16.21
N TYR A 51 4.20 8.93 14.95
CA TYR A 51 3.75 10.26 14.53
C TYR A 51 2.43 10.67 15.17
N ARG A 52 1.50 9.72 15.32
CA ARG A 52 0.23 9.93 16.01
C ARG A 52 0.46 10.30 17.47
N ALA A 53 1.29 9.54 18.18
CA ALA A 53 1.62 9.82 19.58
C ALA A 53 2.26 11.20 19.75
N GLU A 54 3.22 11.55 18.90
CA GLU A 54 3.87 12.88 18.92
C GLU A 54 2.86 14.01 18.66
N ARG A 55 1.95 13.84 17.70
CA ARG A 55 0.93 14.85 17.39
C ARG A 55 -0.09 15.00 18.51
N LEU A 56 -0.56 13.89 19.11
CA LEU A 56 -1.48 13.93 20.25
C LEU A 56 -0.88 14.71 21.44
N GLN A 57 0.42 14.54 21.72
CA GLN A 57 1.11 15.34 22.74
C GLN A 57 1.22 16.83 22.40
N GLN A 58 1.34 17.18 21.12
CA GLN A 58 1.30 18.58 20.68
C GLN A 58 -0.11 19.17 20.83
N LEU A 59 -1.13 18.43 20.42
CA LEU A 59 -2.54 18.83 20.54
C LEU A 59 -2.95 19.03 21.99
N ASP A 60 -2.59 18.11 22.89
CA ASP A 60 -2.89 18.24 24.33
C ASP A 60 -2.31 19.55 24.92
N ARG A 61 -1.09 19.91 24.54
CA ARG A 61 -0.48 21.19 24.94
C ARG A 61 -1.23 22.40 24.38
N ILE A 62 -1.70 22.33 23.13
CA ILE A 62 -2.50 23.38 22.50
C ILE A 62 -3.84 23.51 23.24
N VAL A 63 -4.60 22.43 23.35
CA VAL A 63 -5.92 22.35 23.99
C VAL A 63 -5.86 22.84 25.44
N ASN A 64 -4.90 22.38 26.23
CA ASN A 64 -4.75 22.84 27.60
C ASN A 64 -4.54 24.36 27.66
N LYS A 65 -3.74 24.92 26.75
CA LYS A 65 -3.46 26.35 26.68
C LYS A 65 -4.64 27.17 26.15
N THR A 66 -5.31 26.72 25.09
CA THR A 66 -6.34 27.48 24.36
C THR A 66 -7.73 27.30 24.95
N CYS A 67 -8.06 26.10 25.41
CA CYS A 67 -9.40 25.73 25.88
C CYS A 67 -9.51 25.80 27.41
N TYR A 68 -8.64 25.08 28.14
CA TYR A 68 -8.81 24.91 29.60
C TYR A 68 -8.16 26.00 30.46
N LYS A 69 -7.07 26.61 30.01
CA LYS A 69 -6.45 27.77 30.70
C LYS A 69 -7.14 29.10 30.37
N ASN A 70 -8.09 29.10 29.44
CA ASN A 70 -8.82 30.30 29.07
C ASN A 70 -9.92 30.59 30.09
N LYS A 71 -9.70 31.63 30.91
CA LYS A 71 -10.64 32.07 31.95
C LYS A 71 -12.02 32.50 31.43
N LYS A 72 -12.19 32.68 30.11
CA LYS A 72 -13.47 33.05 29.49
C LYS A 72 -14.40 31.84 29.27
N TYR A 73 -13.86 30.63 29.25
CA TYR A 73 -14.64 29.43 29.04
C TYR A 73 -15.03 28.80 30.36
N ASN A 74 -16.30 28.39 30.45
CA ASN A 74 -16.70 27.38 31.43
C ASN A 74 -16.27 25.98 30.95
N PHE A 75 -16.43 24.97 31.80
CA PHE A 75 -16.00 23.61 31.49
C PHE A 75 -16.60 23.06 30.19
N LEU A 76 -17.90 23.25 29.95
CA LEU A 76 -18.56 22.74 28.75
C LEU A 76 -18.07 23.44 27.47
N GLN A 77 -17.79 24.75 27.55
CA GLN A 77 -17.19 25.50 26.43
C GLN A 77 -15.75 25.05 26.15
N ALA A 78 -14.98 24.78 27.21
CA ALA A 78 -13.62 24.25 27.07
C ALA A 78 -13.62 22.85 26.43
N GLN A 79 -14.55 21.98 26.82
CA GLN A 79 -14.72 20.65 26.22
C GLN A 79 -15.07 20.74 24.72
N LYS A 80 -15.97 21.62 24.31
CA LYS A 80 -16.28 21.81 22.88
C LYS A 80 -15.09 22.37 22.08
N CYS A 81 -14.30 23.23 22.71
CA CYS A 81 -13.06 23.75 22.11
C CYS A 81 -12.01 22.64 21.93
N ASP A 82 -11.90 21.75 22.91
CA ASP A 82 -11.05 20.55 22.88
C ASP A 82 -11.46 19.63 21.73
N GLU A 83 -12.74 19.22 21.68
CA GLU A 83 -13.31 18.41 20.60
C GLU A 83 -13.04 19.04 19.22
N TYR A 84 -13.26 20.35 19.07
CA TYR A 84 -12.97 21.07 17.83
C TYR A 84 -11.50 20.94 17.40
N HIS A 85 -10.54 21.06 18.32
CA HIS A 85 -9.12 20.94 17.98
C HIS A 85 -8.76 19.53 17.51
N PHE A 86 -9.29 18.48 18.12
CA PHE A 86 -9.02 17.10 17.69
C PHE A 86 -9.71 16.76 16.36
N GLU A 87 -10.97 17.14 16.19
CA GLU A 87 -11.75 16.84 14.98
C GLU A 87 -11.22 17.60 13.75
N ASN A 88 -10.69 18.80 13.94
CA ASN A 88 -10.19 19.66 12.85
C ASN A 88 -8.67 19.62 12.70
N ASP A 89 -7.97 18.72 13.39
CA ASP A 89 -6.52 18.60 13.24
C ASP A 89 -6.16 17.95 11.90
N TYR A 90 -5.81 18.78 10.92
CA TYR A 90 -5.40 18.33 9.59
C TYR A 90 -4.25 17.30 9.66
N LYS A 91 -3.24 17.53 10.53
CA LYS A 91 -2.06 16.64 10.61
C LYS A 91 -2.47 15.24 11.09
N LEU A 92 -3.30 15.15 12.14
CA LEU A 92 -3.85 13.90 12.64
C LEU A 92 -4.76 13.22 11.60
N GLY A 93 -5.59 13.99 10.90
CA GLY A 93 -6.41 13.48 9.80
C GLY A 93 -5.59 12.80 8.71
N VAL A 94 -4.50 13.44 8.28
CA VAL A 94 -3.59 12.87 7.28
C VAL A 94 -2.86 11.62 7.79
N ILE A 95 -2.38 11.62 9.03
CA ILE A 95 -1.72 10.44 9.63
C ILE A 95 -2.68 9.24 9.64
N ASN A 96 -3.95 9.48 9.99
CA ASN A 96 -4.96 8.42 10.08
C ASN A 96 -5.42 7.91 8.70
N ALA A 97 -5.37 8.74 7.66
CA ALA A 97 -5.77 8.36 6.32
C ALA A 97 -4.64 7.70 5.49
N PHE A 98 -3.37 7.88 5.90
CA PHE A 98 -2.20 7.51 5.08
C PHE A 98 -2.25 6.08 4.52
N THR A 99 -2.51 5.08 5.37
CA THR A 99 -2.54 3.68 4.93
C THR A 99 -3.66 3.42 3.92
N ALA A 100 -4.83 4.02 4.13
CA ALA A 100 -5.96 3.89 3.21
C ALA A 100 -5.66 4.53 1.85
N ASP A 101 -5.03 5.71 1.85
CA ASP A 101 -4.82 6.50 0.64
C ASP A 101 -3.61 6.04 -0.18
N HIS A 102 -2.51 5.67 0.49
CA HIS A 102 -1.22 5.43 -0.16
C HIS A 102 -0.86 3.95 -0.24
N VAL A 103 -1.06 3.19 0.83
CA VAL A 103 -0.62 1.79 0.90
C VAL A 103 -1.55 0.90 0.07
N TRP A 104 -2.87 1.07 0.21
CA TRP A 104 -3.85 0.25 -0.51
C TRP A 104 -3.84 0.44 -2.03
N ARG A 105 -3.36 1.59 -2.52
CA ARG A 105 -3.18 1.82 -3.96
C ARG A 105 -2.28 0.76 -4.58
N TYR A 106 -1.15 0.41 -3.94
CA TYR A 106 -0.22 -0.59 -4.46
C TYR A 106 -0.85 -1.98 -4.58
N LYS A 107 -1.64 -2.38 -3.58
CA LYS A 107 -2.36 -3.66 -3.62
C LYS A 107 -3.41 -3.68 -4.73
N THR A 108 -4.13 -2.57 -4.90
CA THR A 108 -5.10 -2.40 -5.98
C THR A 108 -4.43 -2.46 -7.36
N GLU A 109 -3.28 -1.80 -7.52
CA GLU A 109 -2.47 -1.87 -8.75
C GLU A 109 -2.06 -3.31 -9.07
N TYR A 110 -1.58 -4.06 -8.07
CA TYR A 110 -1.20 -5.47 -8.24
C TYR A 110 -2.38 -6.37 -8.62
N GLU A 111 -3.52 -6.21 -7.93
CA GLU A 111 -4.75 -6.95 -8.25
C GLU A 111 -5.28 -6.65 -9.65
N ASN A 112 -4.94 -5.50 -10.22
CA ASN A 112 -5.36 -5.08 -11.55
C ASN A 112 -4.46 -5.61 -12.68
N CYS A 113 -3.30 -6.18 -12.37
CA CYS A 113 -2.35 -6.64 -13.39
C CYS A 113 -2.88 -7.71 -14.35
N THR A 114 -3.90 -8.45 -13.94
CA THR A 114 -4.55 -9.48 -14.78
C THR A 114 -5.91 -9.03 -15.32
N LYS A 115 -6.38 -7.85 -14.91
CA LYS A 115 -7.73 -7.36 -15.21
C LYS A 115 -7.76 -6.40 -16.41
N THR A 116 -6.61 -5.93 -16.88
CA THR A 116 -6.52 -5.02 -18.03
C THR A 116 -6.85 -5.70 -19.35
N ASP A 117 -7.33 -4.93 -20.32
CA ASP A 117 -7.68 -5.48 -21.62
C ASP A 117 -6.43 -5.87 -22.42
N GLU A 118 -5.31 -5.18 -22.19
CA GLU A 118 -3.99 -5.55 -22.72
C GLU A 118 -3.57 -6.94 -22.23
N PHE A 119 -3.74 -7.24 -20.95
CA PHE A 119 -3.41 -8.55 -20.39
C PHE A 119 -4.32 -9.65 -20.95
N LYS A 120 -5.62 -9.37 -21.07
CA LYS A 120 -6.59 -10.33 -21.63
C LYS A 120 -6.32 -10.63 -23.10
N ALA A 121 -5.83 -9.65 -23.86
CA ALA A 121 -5.51 -9.77 -25.29
C ALA A 121 -4.26 -10.63 -25.58
N LEU A 122 -3.42 -10.90 -24.58
CA LEU A 122 -2.26 -11.78 -24.71
C LEU A 122 -2.70 -13.20 -25.10
N LYS A 123 -2.07 -13.76 -26.13
CA LYS A 123 -2.53 -15.00 -26.76
C LYS A 123 -1.93 -16.23 -26.11
N THR A 124 -0.69 -16.12 -25.67
CA THR A 124 0.06 -17.26 -25.12
C THR A 124 0.16 -17.19 -23.61
N THR A 125 0.20 -18.37 -22.98
CA THR A 125 0.52 -18.49 -21.54
C THR A 125 1.86 -17.83 -21.22
N LEU A 126 2.86 -18.00 -22.09
CA LEU A 126 4.18 -17.41 -21.88
C LEU A 126 4.16 -15.87 -21.80
N GLU A 127 3.43 -15.21 -22.71
CA GLU A 127 3.28 -13.75 -22.66
C GLU A 127 2.58 -13.30 -21.37
N LYS A 128 1.53 -14.01 -20.96
CA LYS A 128 0.81 -13.72 -19.70
C LYS A 128 1.70 -13.90 -18.48
N ASP A 129 2.50 -14.97 -18.44
CA ASP A 129 3.44 -15.23 -17.35
C ASP A 129 4.52 -14.14 -17.28
N GLN A 130 5.06 -13.69 -18.41
CA GLN A 130 6.05 -12.62 -18.46
C GLN A 130 5.48 -11.29 -17.96
N VAL A 131 4.27 -10.91 -18.40
CA VAL A 131 3.62 -9.67 -17.94
C VAL A 131 3.25 -9.75 -16.47
N TYR A 132 2.74 -10.90 -16.01
CA TYR A 132 2.42 -11.11 -14.60
C TYR A 132 3.68 -11.07 -13.70
N GLN A 133 4.79 -11.68 -14.13
CA GLN A 133 6.08 -11.61 -13.45
C GLN A 133 6.58 -10.17 -13.35
N ALA A 134 6.57 -9.42 -14.46
CA ALA A 134 7.01 -8.03 -14.45
C ALA A 134 6.17 -7.15 -13.51
N CYS A 135 4.84 -7.37 -13.49
CA CYS A 135 3.98 -6.70 -12.52
C CYS A 135 4.33 -7.09 -11.07
N HIS A 136 4.55 -8.38 -10.81
CA HIS A 136 4.90 -8.85 -9.48
C HIS A 136 6.21 -8.26 -9.00
N ASP A 137 7.26 -8.27 -9.82
CA ASP A 137 8.56 -7.69 -9.47
C ASP A 137 8.42 -6.19 -9.14
N LYS A 138 7.67 -5.45 -9.97
CA LYS A 138 7.34 -4.04 -9.69
C LYS A 138 6.63 -3.87 -8.35
N PHE A 139 5.63 -4.70 -8.04
CA PHE A 139 4.90 -4.63 -6.78
C PHE A 139 5.80 -4.94 -5.57
N MET A 140 6.71 -5.91 -5.70
CA MET A 140 7.67 -6.23 -4.66
C MET A 140 8.62 -5.06 -4.38
N ASP A 141 9.05 -4.36 -5.43
CA ASP A 141 9.86 -3.14 -5.28
C ASP A 141 9.08 -1.98 -4.64
N GLN A 142 7.80 -1.82 -5.02
CA GLN A 142 6.90 -0.85 -4.39
C GLN A 142 6.69 -1.14 -2.90
N CYS A 143 6.59 -2.42 -2.50
CA CYS A 143 6.48 -2.80 -1.08
C CYS A 143 7.76 -2.51 -0.30
N LYS A 144 8.93 -2.73 -0.91
CA LYS A 144 10.23 -2.51 -0.23
C LYS A 144 10.56 -1.04 -0.05
N GLU A 145 10.37 -0.25 -1.11
CA GLU A 145 10.88 1.13 -1.21
C GLU A 145 9.77 2.15 -1.49
N GLY A 146 8.82 1.84 -2.38
CA GLY A 146 7.77 2.78 -2.80
C GLY A 146 6.95 3.31 -1.62
N ILE A 147 6.43 2.40 -0.80
CA ILE A 147 5.64 2.75 0.39
C ILE A 147 6.43 3.60 1.39
N LYS A 148 7.72 3.29 1.60
CA LYS A 148 8.59 4.05 2.51
C LYS A 148 8.90 5.44 1.98
N ASN A 149 9.08 5.56 0.67
CA ASN A 149 9.31 6.85 0.01
C ASN A 149 8.06 7.73 0.09
N ASP A 150 6.87 7.17 -0.14
CA ASP A 150 5.59 7.88 0.03
C ASP A 150 5.43 8.37 1.47
N LEU A 151 5.72 7.51 2.46
CA LEU A 151 5.67 7.89 3.88
C LEU A 151 6.66 9.00 4.21
N SER A 152 7.89 8.90 3.71
CA SER A 152 8.94 9.90 3.95
C SER A 152 8.58 11.25 3.31
N ALA A 153 8.06 11.25 2.09
CA ALA A 153 7.59 12.46 1.42
C ALA A 153 6.45 13.10 2.22
N ARG A 154 5.47 12.29 2.65
CA ARG A 154 4.33 12.80 3.40
C ARG A 154 4.71 13.30 4.79
N ALA A 155 5.62 12.62 5.47
CA ALA A 155 6.14 13.07 6.75
C ALA A 155 6.81 14.45 6.65
N LYS A 156 7.60 14.69 5.59
CA LYS A 156 8.19 16.02 5.33
C LYS A 156 7.12 17.09 5.12
N GLU A 157 6.09 16.80 4.33
CA GLU A 157 4.96 17.73 4.12
C GLU A 157 4.20 18.06 5.40
N ILE A 158 4.09 17.14 6.37
CA ILE A 158 3.31 17.36 7.59
C ILE A 158 4.15 18.02 8.70
N PHE A 159 5.39 17.58 8.84
CA PHE A 159 6.23 17.87 10.01
C PHE A 159 7.38 18.83 9.72
N GLU A 160 7.80 18.98 8.46
CA GLU A 160 8.88 19.90 8.07
C GLU A 160 8.38 21.15 7.34
N SER A 161 7.13 21.17 6.85
CA SER A 161 6.51 22.43 6.41
C SER A 161 6.18 23.26 7.65
N SER A 162 6.99 24.28 7.90
CA SER A 162 6.83 25.21 9.02
C SER A 162 5.46 25.91 8.97
N ASP A 163 4.74 25.88 10.09
CA ASP A 163 3.76 26.92 10.46
C ASP A 163 4.51 28.09 11.12
#